data_AF-A0A7Y0N164-F1
#
_entry.id   AF-A0A7Y0N164-F1
#
_cell.length_a   1.000
_cell.length_b   1.000
_cell.length_c   1.000
_cell.angle_alpha   90.00
_cell.angle_beta   90.00
_cell.angle_gamma   90.00
#
_symmetry.space_group_name_H-M   'P 1'
#
loop_
_entity.id
_entity.type
_entity.pdbx_description
1 polymer ?
#
loop_
_entity_poly.entity_id
_entity_poly.type
_entity_poly.pdbx_seq_one_letter_code
_entity_poly.pdbx_strand_id
1 'polypeptide(L)'
;DPSSINEYCAPYDLVKTMRASIWALGPLVARFGQGQVSLPGGCAIGARPVDLHITGLEQLGATITLEDGYVKAEVDGRLKGAHIVMDKVSVGATITIMCAAALAEGTTTLDNAAREPEIVDTADFLNKLGAKISGAGTDTITIEGVERLGGGKHRVVADRIETGTFLVAAAVSGGKEGGRNTNGHSLEAARAKPEEAGAVP
;
A
#
# COMPACT_ATOMS: atom_id res chain seq x y z
N ASP A 1 -0.37 -18.38 -12.08
CA ASP A 1 0.95 -18.21 -12.69
C ASP A 1 0.89 -16.97 -13.59
N PRO A 2 1.66 -15.90 -13.32
CA PRO A 2 1.69 -14.67 -14.11
C PRO A 2 2.70 -14.71 -15.29
N SER A 3 3.28 -15.87 -15.62
CA SER A 3 4.28 -16.03 -16.70
C SER A 3 3.78 -15.63 -18.10
N SER A 4 2.47 -15.63 -18.34
CA SER A 4 1.84 -15.33 -19.64
C SER A 4 1.33 -13.89 -19.78
N ILE A 5 1.60 -13.01 -18.82
CA ILE A 5 1.14 -11.61 -18.88
C ILE A 5 1.95 -10.85 -19.94
N ASN A 6 1.25 -10.24 -20.89
CA ASN A 6 1.81 -9.42 -21.97
C ASN A 6 1.20 -8.01 -22.05
N GLU A 7 0.22 -7.71 -21.19
CA GLU A 7 -0.38 -6.39 -21.04
C GLU A 7 -0.08 -5.84 -19.65
N TYR A 8 0.66 -4.74 -19.59
CA TYR A 8 1.11 -4.11 -18.34
C TYR A 8 0.32 -2.84 -18.03
N CYS A 9 -0.99 -2.88 -18.31
CA CYS A 9 -1.88 -1.72 -18.26
C CYS A 9 -3.00 -1.92 -17.24
N ALA A 10 -3.22 -0.91 -16.39
CA ALA A 10 -4.49 -0.73 -15.68
C ALA A 10 -5.35 0.30 -16.45
N PRO A 11 -6.36 -0.14 -17.21
CA PRO A 11 -7.11 0.71 -18.13
C PRO A 11 -8.06 1.67 -17.42
N TYR A 12 -8.35 2.79 -18.07
CA TYR A 12 -9.24 3.85 -17.60
C TYR A 12 -10.58 3.32 -17.03
N ASP A 13 -11.22 2.37 -17.70
CA ASP A 13 -12.54 1.88 -17.31
C ASP A 13 -12.57 1.25 -15.92
N LEU A 14 -11.45 0.65 -15.49
CA LEU A 14 -11.31 0.13 -14.12
C LEU A 14 -10.87 1.24 -13.16
N VAL A 15 -9.86 2.02 -13.54
CA VAL A 15 -9.26 3.02 -12.66
C VAL A 15 -10.23 4.15 -12.29
N LYS A 16 -11.11 4.54 -13.21
CA LYS A 16 -12.14 5.57 -12.94
C LYS A 16 -13.12 5.14 -11.85
N THR A 17 -13.32 3.83 -11.66
CA THR A 17 -14.21 3.27 -10.63
C THR A 17 -13.48 3.04 -9.31
N MET A 18 -12.17 2.78 -9.35
CA MET A 18 -11.37 2.48 -8.17
C MET A 18 -10.00 3.15 -8.24
N ARG A 19 -9.86 4.26 -7.51
CA ARG A 19 -8.62 5.03 -7.40
C ARG A 19 -7.42 4.22 -6.89
N ALA A 20 -7.65 3.20 -6.06
CA ALA A 20 -6.59 2.33 -5.54
C ALA A 20 -5.85 1.55 -6.64
N SER A 21 -6.38 1.51 -7.86
CA SER A 21 -5.73 0.87 -9.01
C SER A 21 -4.33 1.43 -9.33
N ILE A 22 -3.99 2.66 -8.89
CA ILE A 22 -2.64 3.23 -9.02
C ILE A 22 -1.56 2.38 -8.33
N TRP A 23 -1.92 1.58 -7.32
CA TRP A 23 -0.97 0.71 -6.61
C TRP A 23 -0.40 -0.40 -7.49
N ALA A 24 -1.07 -0.73 -8.60
CA ALA A 24 -0.57 -1.70 -9.56
C ALA A 24 0.72 -1.24 -10.26
N LEU A 25 0.98 0.07 -10.34
CA LEU A 25 2.13 0.62 -11.04
C LEU A 25 3.47 0.11 -10.46
N GLY A 26 3.62 0.08 -9.14
CA GLY A 26 4.83 -0.38 -8.47
C GLY A 26 5.20 -1.84 -8.81
N PRO A 27 4.31 -2.82 -8.55
CA PRO A 27 4.53 -4.22 -8.92
C PRO A 27 4.74 -4.46 -10.41
N LEU A 28 4.05 -3.71 -11.29
CA LEU A 28 4.21 -3.85 -12.73
C LEU A 28 5.63 -3.47 -13.16
N VAL A 29 6.10 -2.28 -12.77
CA VAL A 29 7.44 -1.79 -13.12
C VAL A 29 8.52 -2.68 -12.50
N ALA A 30 8.36 -3.07 -11.24
CA ALA A 30 9.36 -3.88 -10.54
C ALA A 30 9.50 -5.30 -11.13
N ARG A 31 8.43 -5.86 -11.69
CA ARG A 31 8.44 -7.21 -12.26
C ARG A 31 8.75 -7.23 -13.75
N PHE A 32 8.17 -6.31 -14.52
CA PHE A 32 8.19 -6.32 -15.99
C PHE A 32 9.07 -5.23 -16.60
N GLY A 33 9.67 -4.37 -15.78
CA GLY A 33 10.44 -3.20 -16.22
C GLY A 33 9.56 -2.06 -16.75
N GLN A 34 8.25 -2.27 -16.84
CA GLN A 34 7.31 -1.28 -17.35
C GLN A 34 5.92 -1.46 -16.77
N GLY A 35 5.14 -0.39 -16.74
CA GLY A 35 3.73 -0.41 -16.38
C GLY A 35 3.05 0.90 -16.71
N GLN A 36 1.75 0.84 -17.02
CA GLN A 36 0.95 2.03 -17.22
C GLN A 36 -0.36 1.95 -16.45
N VAL A 37 -0.75 3.06 -15.82
CA VAL A 37 -2.01 3.17 -15.09
C VAL A 37 -2.68 4.49 -15.43
N SER A 38 -3.97 4.48 -15.73
CA SER A 38 -4.74 5.71 -15.92
C SER A 38 -4.65 6.59 -14.68
N LEU A 39 -4.54 7.91 -14.87
CA LEU A 39 -4.62 8.85 -13.76
C LEU A 39 -6.01 8.79 -13.12
N PRO A 40 -6.09 8.65 -11.79
CA PRO A 40 -7.37 8.78 -11.11
C PRO A 40 -7.90 10.21 -11.28
N GLY A 41 -9.19 10.33 -11.62
CA GLY A 41 -9.87 11.62 -11.64
C GLY A 41 -10.06 12.23 -10.25
N GLY A 42 -10.89 13.28 -10.19
CA GLY A 42 -11.28 13.93 -8.94
C GLY A 42 -12.03 12.98 -7.99
N CYS A 43 -11.86 13.17 -6.69
CA CYS A 43 -12.56 12.42 -5.65
C CYS A 43 -13.47 13.36 -4.86
N ALA A 44 -14.72 12.94 -4.58
CA ALA A 44 -15.70 13.76 -3.86
C ALA A 44 -15.30 14.12 -2.42
N ILE A 45 -14.38 13.36 -1.81
CA ILE A 45 -13.89 13.59 -0.44
C ILE A 45 -12.85 14.72 -0.40
N GLY A 46 -12.16 15.00 -1.52
CA GLY A 46 -11.15 16.04 -1.60
C GLY A 46 -10.02 15.74 -2.58
N ALA A 47 -9.12 16.71 -2.75
CA ALA A 47 -7.94 16.56 -3.58
C ALA A 47 -7.01 15.49 -2.99
N ARG A 48 -6.73 14.47 -3.79
CA ARG A 48 -5.75 13.44 -3.50
C ARG A 48 -4.84 13.41 -4.72
N PRO A 49 -3.61 13.91 -4.66
CA PRO A 49 -2.65 13.75 -5.77
C PRO A 49 -2.06 12.32 -5.74
N VAL A 50 -1.38 11.94 -6.82
CA VAL A 50 -0.61 10.68 -6.93
C VAL A 50 0.89 10.95 -7.07
N ASP A 51 1.29 12.20 -6.82
CA ASP A 51 2.65 12.73 -6.86
C ASP A 51 3.64 11.85 -6.09
N LEU A 52 3.32 11.47 -4.85
CA LEU A 52 4.22 10.65 -4.03
C LEU A 52 4.46 9.24 -4.59
N HIS A 53 3.53 8.69 -5.37
CA HIS A 53 3.75 7.42 -6.06
C HIS A 53 4.76 7.60 -7.20
N ILE A 54 4.58 8.67 -7.97
CA ILE A 54 5.41 9.02 -9.13
C ILE A 54 6.83 9.33 -8.67
N THR A 55 7.00 10.28 -7.75
CA THR A 55 8.32 10.72 -7.28
C THR A 55 9.06 9.61 -6.53
N GLY A 56 8.33 8.71 -5.86
CA GLY A 56 8.92 7.52 -5.24
C GLY A 56 9.49 6.54 -6.27
N LEU A 57 8.78 6.28 -7.37
CA LEU A 57 9.27 5.42 -8.45
C LEU A 57 10.41 6.07 -9.24
N GLU A 58 10.36 7.38 -9.47
CA GLU A 58 11.47 8.13 -10.08
C GLU A 58 12.75 8.03 -9.25
N GLN A 59 12.65 8.15 -7.93
CA GLN A 59 13.79 7.98 -7.02
C GLN A 59 14.34 6.55 -7.04
N LEU A 60 13.53 5.55 -7.36
CA LEU A 60 13.98 4.17 -7.61
C LEU A 60 14.53 3.97 -9.03
N GLY A 61 14.67 5.03 -9.84
CA GLY A 61 15.25 5.00 -11.18
C GLY A 61 14.27 4.74 -12.32
N ALA A 62 12.96 4.78 -12.07
CA ALA A 62 11.98 4.71 -13.16
C ALA A 62 11.93 6.04 -13.94
N THR A 63 11.83 5.96 -15.26
CA THR A 63 11.42 7.08 -16.10
C THR A 63 9.90 7.13 -16.14
N ILE A 64 9.31 8.26 -15.75
CA ILE A 64 7.86 8.45 -15.76
C ILE A 64 7.46 9.42 -16.87
N THR A 65 6.45 9.06 -17.65
CA THR A 65 5.85 9.92 -18.68
C THR A 65 4.34 10.01 -18.45
N LEU A 66 3.81 11.22 -18.57
CA LEU A 66 2.38 11.51 -18.49
C LEU A 66 1.85 11.75 -19.91
N GLU A 67 1.07 10.81 -20.44
CA GLU A 67 0.57 10.86 -21.82
C GLU A 67 -0.86 10.31 -21.88
N ASP A 68 -1.75 11.00 -22.60
CA ASP A 68 -3.16 10.59 -22.80
C ASP A 68 -3.95 10.29 -21.52
N GLY A 69 -3.59 10.95 -20.40
CA GLY A 69 -4.22 10.70 -19.11
C GLY A 69 -3.71 9.45 -18.39
N TYR A 70 -2.61 8.86 -18.85
CA TYR A 70 -1.93 7.73 -18.20
C TYR A 70 -0.62 8.17 -17.56
N VAL A 71 -0.27 7.51 -16.45
CA VAL A 71 1.07 7.47 -15.89
C VAL A 71 1.75 6.23 -16.48
N LYS A 72 2.76 6.45 -17.32
CA LYS A 72 3.61 5.40 -17.88
C LYS A 72 4.94 5.40 -17.13
N ALA A 73 5.38 4.23 -16.69
CA ALA A 73 6.60 4.06 -15.93
C ALA A 73 7.45 2.96 -16.56
N GLU A 74 8.73 3.24 -16.78
CA GLU A 74 9.67 2.32 -17.44
C GLU A 74 11.04 2.36 -16.74
N VAL A 75 11.75 1.24 -16.73
CA VAL A 75 13.14 1.15 -16.26
C VAL A 75 13.91 0.17 -17.14
N ASP A 76 15.15 0.52 -17.46
CA ASP A 76 16.06 -0.42 -18.14
C ASP A 76 16.63 -1.42 -17.12
N GLY A 77 16.19 -2.67 -17.23
CA GLY A 77 16.52 -3.73 -16.29
C GLY A 77 15.70 -3.67 -15.00
N ARG A 78 16.33 -3.29 -13.89
CA ARG A 78 15.71 -3.28 -12.55
C ARG A 78 15.80 -1.90 -11.93
N LEU A 79 14.75 -1.54 -11.20
CA LEU A 79 14.76 -0.41 -10.25
C LEU A 79 15.97 -0.49 -9.33
N LYS A 80 16.45 0.65 -8.84
CA LYS A 80 17.58 0.75 -7.91
C LYS A 80 17.10 1.22 -6.54
N GLY A 81 17.67 0.64 -5.50
CA GLY A 81 17.40 1.06 -4.13
C GLY A 81 17.81 2.51 -3.89
N ALA A 82 17.04 3.21 -3.07
CA ALA A 82 17.25 4.62 -2.78
C ALA A 82 16.85 4.97 -1.34
N HIS A 83 17.37 6.09 -0.83
CA HIS A 83 16.85 6.68 0.39
C HIS A 83 15.78 7.71 0.04
N ILE A 84 14.54 7.44 0.42
CA ILE A 84 13.36 8.22 0.07
C ILE A 84 12.75 8.79 1.36
N VAL A 85 12.66 10.11 1.45
CA VAL A 85 11.94 10.79 2.53
C VAL A 85 10.60 11.26 2.00
N MET A 86 9.49 10.77 2.56
CA MET A 86 8.15 11.16 2.12
C MET A 86 7.76 12.53 2.70
N ASP A 87 7.41 13.49 1.85
CA ASP A 87 6.98 14.83 2.30
C ASP A 87 5.71 14.78 3.17
N LYS A 88 4.87 13.76 2.94
CA LYS A 88 3.61 13.54 3.67
C LYS A 88 3.40 12.04 3.85
N VAL A 89 2.80 11.66 4.97
CA VAL A 89 2.39 10.28 5.21
C VAL A 89 1.30 9.89 4.19
N SER A 90 1.54 8.82 3.44
CA SER A 90 0.61 8.32 2.43
C SER A 90 0.62 6.80 2.36
N VAL A 91 -0.46 6.17 2.81
CA VAL A 91 -0.64 4.69 2.78
C VAL A 91 -0.38 4.14 1.39
N GLY A 92 -0.99 4.75 0.37
CA GLY A 92 -0.88 4.25 -1.00
C GLY A 92 0.54 4.36 -1.56
N ALA A 93 1.22 5.47 -1.32
CA ALA A 93 2.58 5.67 -1.81
C ALA A 93 3.56 4.77 -1.07
N THR A 94 3.42 4.60 0.26
CA THR A 94 4.21 3.63 1.04
C THR A 94 4.07 2.21 0.47
N ILE A 95 2.85 1.73 0.20
CA ILE A 95 2.62 0.41 -0.41
C ILE A 95 3.25 0.32 -1.81
N THR A 96 3.06 1.35 -2.64
CA THR A 96 3.57 1.35 -4.03
C THR A 96 5.10 1.26 -4.06
N ILE A 97 5.78 2.09 -3.26
CA ILE A 97 7.23 2.14 -3.16
C ILE A 97 7.77 0.85 -2.52
N MET A 98 7.15 0.36 -1.45
CA MET A 98 7.56 -0.87 -0.77
C MET A 98 7.47 -2.09 -1.70
N CYS A 99 6.37 -2.23 -2.44
CA CYS A 99 6.20 -3.28 -3.44
C CYS A 99 7.24 -3.17 -4.57
N ALA A 100 7.53 -1.96 -5.02
CA ALA A 100 8.51 -1.74 -6.08
C ALA A 100 9.95 -2.06 -5.63
N ALA A 101 10.31 -1.59 -4.43
CA ALA A 101 11.62 -1.78 -3.83
C ALA A 101 11.93 -3.27 -3.52
N ALA A 102 10.91 -4.10 -3.30
CA ALA A 102 11.09 -5.52 -3.00
C ALA A 102 11.87 -6.29 -4.09
N LEU A 103 11.81 -5.84 -5.35
CA LEU A 103 12.57 -6.42 -6.47
C LEU A 103 13.64 -5.46 -7.04
N ALA A 104 13.86 -4.29 -6.43
CA ALA A 104 14.92 -3.37 -6.84
C ALA A 104 16.32 -3.97 -6.56
N GLU A 105 17.35 -3.39 -7.15
CA GLU A 105 18.74 -3.71 -6.82
C GLU A 105 19.25 -2.82 -5.70
N GLY A 106 19.75 -3.42 -4.62
CA GLY A 106 20.25 -2.70 -3.45
C GLY A 106 19.21 -2.52 -2.36
N THR A 107 19.41 -1.53 -1.51
CA THR A 107 18.57 -1.27 -0.34
C THR A 107 17.81 0.03 -0.51
N THR A 108 16.52 -0.01 -0.23
CA THR A 108 15.67 1.18 -0.11
C THR A 108 15.36 1.46 1.35
N THR A 109 15.53 2.70 1.77
CA THR A 109 15.05 3.19 3.06
C THR A 109 13.95 4.21 2.80
N LEU A 110 12.78 4.00 3.39
CA LEU A 110 11.63 4.88 3.27
C LEU A 110 11.33 5.53 4.61
N ASP A 111 11.61 6.82 4.73
CA ASP A 111 11.33 7.63 5.92
C ASP A 111 10.00 8.37 5.81
N ASN A 112 9.39 8.63 6.97
CA ASN A 112 8.04 9.17 7.11
C ASN A 112 6.97 8.26 6.45
N ALA A 113 7.17 6.95 6.56
CA ALA A 113 6.28 5.94 6.02
C ALA A 113 4.95 5.87 6.79
N ALA A 114 3.92 5.37 6.09
CA ALA A 114 2.66 5.00 6.70
C ALA A 114 2.85 3.86 7.72
N ARG A 115 2.07 3.91 8.81
CA ARG A 115 2.21 3.02 9.99
C ARG A 115 0.98 2.16 10.24
N GLU A 116 0.01 2.23 9.33
CA GLU A 116 -1.26 1.55 9.43
C GLU A 116 -1.06 0.02 9.44
N PRO A 117 -1.94 -0.75 10.12
CA PRO A 117 -1.86 -2.21 10.15
C PRO A 117 -1.80 -2.85 8.76
N GLU A 118 -2.42 -2.22 7.76
CA GLU A 118 -2.40 -2.67 6.37
C GLU A 118 -1.00 -2.57 5.72
N ILE A 119 -0.15 -1.66 6.19
CA ILE A 119 1.27 -1.57 5.77
C ILE A 119 2.04 -2.77 6.30
N VAL A 120 1.82 -3.11 7.58
CA VAL A 120 2.44 -4.26 8.23
C VAL A 120 2.01 -5.56 7.55
N ASP A 121 0.71 -5.72 7.29
CA ASP A 121 0.14 -6.90 6.61
C ASP A 121 0.75 -7.08 5.21
N THR A 122 0.91 -5.98 4.47
CA THR A 122 1.56 -5.98 3.14
C THR A 122 3.03 -6.39 3.23
N ALA A 123 3.79 -5.86 4.20
CA ALA A 123 5.18 -6.23 4.42
C ALA A 123 5.31 -7.72 4.81
N ASP A 124 4.45 -8.21 5.69
CA ASP A 124 4.39 -9.62 6.11
C ASP A 124 4.03 -10.53 4.94
N PHE A 125 3.12 -10.11 4.07
CA PHE A 125 2.82 -10.81 2.83
C PHE A 125 4.05 -10.92 1.93
N LEU A 126 4.69 -9.80 1.62
CA LEU A 126 5.88 -9.78 0.77
C LEU A 126 7.03 -10.60 1.37
N ASN A 127 7.27 -10.50 2.68
CA ASN A 127 8.27 -11.30 3.40
C ASN A 127 7.96 -12.82 3.31
N LYS A 128 6.70 -13.23 3.41
CA LYS A 128 6.31 -14.64 3.19
C LYS A 128 6.60 -15.13 1.78
N LEU A 129 6.65 -14.21 0.80
CA LEU A 129 7.05 -14.52 -0.58
C LEU A 129 8.58 -14.46 -0.78
N GLY A 130 9.36 -14.13 0.25
CA GLY A 130 10.83 -14.06 0.19
C GLY A 130 11.41 -12.66 0.03
N ALA A 131 10.61 -11.60 0.19
CA ALA A 131 11.14 -10.24 0.34
C ALA A 131 11.91 -10.11 1.66
N LYS A 132 12.68 -9.02 1.78
CA LYS A 132 13.39 -8.64 3.00
C LYS A 132 13.00 -7.23 3.42
N ILE A 133 11.92 -7.13 4.17
CA ILE A 133 11.34 -5.88 4.63
C ILE A 133 11.34 -5.85 6.15
N SER A 134 11.82 -4.75 6.73
CA SER A 134 11.84 -4.51 8.18
C SER A 134 11.39 -3.08 8.50
N GLY A 135 10.97 -2.83 9.73
CA GLY A 135 10.48 -1.51 10.16
C GLY A 135 9.03 -1.19 9.77
N ALA A 136 8.29 -2.11 9.14
CA ALA A 136 6.87 -1.89 8.87
C ALA A 136 6.09 -1.65 10.17
N GLY A 137 5.29 -0.58 10.22
CA GLY A 137 4.61 -0.11 11.43
C GLY A 137 5.39 0.97 12.21
N THR A 138 6.63 1.26 11.83
CA THR A 138 7.38 2.44 12.29
C THR A 138 7.42 3.52 11.20
N ASP A 139 8.03 4.66 11.51
CA ASP A 139 8.21 5.78 10.59
C ASP A 139 9.28 5.53 9.51
N THR A 140 10.13 4.51 9.69
CA THR A 140 11.19 4.12 8.74
C THR A 140 11.06 2.65 8.35
N ILE A 141 10.88 2.39 7.07
CA ILE A 141 10.84 1.03 6.49
C ILE A 141 12.11 0.79 5.66
N THR A 142 12.81 -0.31 5.93
CA THR A 142 14.00 -0.72 5.17
C THR A 142 13.68 -1.97 4.35
N ILE A 143 13.95 -1.89 3.05
CA ILE A 143 13.70 -2.95 2.06
C ILE A 143 15.02 -3.31 1.38
N GLU A 144 15.51 -4.54 1.58
CA GLU A 144 16.59 -5.10 0.76
C GLU A 144 15.96 -5.80 -0.45
N GLY A 145 16.23 -5.29 -1.65
CA GLY A 145 15.67 -5.85 -2.87
C GLY A 145 16.24 -7.24 -3.18
N VAL A 146 15.36 -8.16 -3.62
CA VAL A 146 15.70 -9.54 -3.96
C VAL A 146 15.49 -9.82 -5.44
N GLU A 147 16.14 -10.84 -6.00
CA GLU A 147 16.04 -11.15 -7.42
C GLU A 147 14.66 -11.63 -7.85
N ARG A 148 13.95 -12.34 -6.96
CA ARG A 148 12.64 -12.91 -7.24
C ARG A 148 11.84 -13.13 -5.97
N LEU A 149 10.52 -13.00 -6.09
CA LEU A 149 9.56 -13.44 -5.09
C LEU A 149 8.96 -14.79 -5.50
N GLY A 150 8.70 -15.63 -4.51
CA GLY A 150 7.97 -16.88 -4.65
C GLY A 150 6.46 -16.69 -4.66
N GLY A 151 5.74 -17.81 -4.61
CA GLY A 151 4.31 -17.85 -4.31
C GLY A 151 4.08 -18.28 -2.87
N GLY A 152 2.91 -17.95 -2.30
CA GLY A 152 2.60 -18.28 -0.93
C GLY A 152 1.13 -18.10 -0.59
N LYS A 153 0.76 -18.55 0.60
CA LYS A 153 -0.56 -18.30 1.19
C LYS A 153 -0.41 -17.26 2.30
N HIS A 154 -1.30 -16.29 2.30
CA HIS A 154 -1.36 -15.27 3.33
C HIS A 154 -2.82 -15.01 3.68
N ARG A 155 -3.11 -14.89 4.97
CA ARG A 155 -4.43 -14.54 5.48
C ARG A 155 -4.40 -13.05 5.77
N VAL A 156 -5.22 -12.28 5.05
CA VAL A 156 -5.35 -10.84 5.20
C VAL A 156 -5.79 -10.50 6.62
N VAL A 157 -5.26 -9.40 7.16
CA VAL A 157 -5.64 -8.83 8.45
C VAL A 157 -7.16 -8.54 8.52
N ALA A 158 -7.71 -8.56 9.73
CA ALA A 158 -9.10 -8.20 9.96
C ALA A 158 -9.38 -6.73 9.65
N ASP A 159 -10.58 -6.42 9.14
CA ASP A 159 -10.97 -5.05 8.82
C ASP A 159 -11.27 -4.26 10.11
N ARG A 160 -10.35 -3.34 10.43
CA ARG A 160 -10.47 -2.47 11.60
C ARG A 160 -11.55 -1.38 11.42
N ILE A 161 -11.88 -0.99 10.19
CA ILE A 161 -12.95 -0.02 9.95
C ILE A 161 -14.31 -0.68 10.14
N GLU A 162 -14.48 -1.91 9.62
CA GLU A 162 -15.67 -2.73 9.90
C GLU A 162 -15.83 -2.97 11.40
N THR A 163 -14.76 -3.43 12.07
CA THR A 163 -14.81 -3.69 13.50
C THR A 163 -15.18 -2.43 14.29
N GLY A 164 -14.56 -1.28 13.98
CA GLY A 164 -14.89 -0.01 14.62
C GLY A 164 -16.34 0.42 14.39
N THR A 165 -16.88 0.16 13.20
CA THR A 165 -18.28 0.47 12.85
C THR A 165 -19.26 -0.31 13.73
N PHE A 166 -19.03 -1.61 13.89
CA PHE A 166 -19.86 -2.47 14.75
C PHE A 166 -19.74 -2.07 16.23
N LEU A 167 -18.53 -1.77 16.72
CA LEU A 167 -18.34 -1.26 18.07
C LEU A 167 -19.14 0.02 18.35
N VAL A 168 -19.15 0.96 17.41
CA VAL A 168 -19.96 2.18 17.53
C VAL A 168 -21.46 1.85 17.49
N ALA A 169 -21.89 0.95 16.62
CA ALA A 169 -23.29 0.52 16.53
C ALA A 169 -23.78 -0.15 17.83
N ALA A 170 -22.94 -0.97 18.47
CA ALA A 170 -23.22 -1.57 19.76
C ALA A 170 -23.34 -0.51 20.86
N ALA A 171 -22.40 0.45 20.90
CA ALA A 171 -22.39 1.52 21.89
C ALA A 171 -23.66 2.39 21.81
N VAL A 172 -24.10 2.79 20.61
CA VAL A 172 -25.31 3.62 20.45
C VAL A 172 -26.61 2.87 20.72
N SER A 173 -26.62 1.54 20.55
CA SER A 173 -27.81 0.70 20.79
C SER A 173 -27.93 0.21 22.23
N GLY A 174 -26.90 0.42 23.06
CA GLY A 174 -26.81 -0.16 24.42
C GLY A 174 -26.60 -1.68 24.42
N GLY A 175 -26.22 -2.24 23.26
CA GLY A 175 -25.90 -3.66 23.12
C GLY A 175 -24.49 -3.99 23.62
N LYS A 176 -24.22 -5.29 23.83
CA LYS A 176 -22.87 -5.81 24.06
C LYS A 176 -22.44 -6.59 22.82
N GLU A 177 -21.25 -6.32 22.31
CA GLU A 177 -20.67 -7.09 21.20
C GLU A 177 -19.34 -7.73 21.58
N GLY A 178 -19.25 -9.04 21.34
CA GLY A 178 -17.97 -9.74 21.33
C GLY A 178 -17.44 -9.81 19.89
N GLY A 179 -16.45 -8.98 19.57
CA GLY A 179 -15.79 -9.02 18.25
C GLY A 179 -15.13 -10.38 18.00
N ARG A 180 -15.54 -11.09 16.94
CA ARG A 180 -14.89 -12.34 16.50
C ARG A 180 -13.91 -12.00 15.38
N ASN A 181 -12.72 -12.63 15.40
CA ASN A 181 -11.67 -12.41 14.38
C ASN A 181 -11.26 -10.94 14.23
N THR A 182 -11.13 -10.19 15.32
CA THR A 182 -10.66 -8.79 15.31
C THR A 182 -9.27 -8.70 15.94
N ASN A 183 -8.53 -7.63 15.64
CA ASN A 183 -7.27 -7.31 16.32
C ASN A 183 -7.44 -6.04 17.16
N GLY A 184 -7.54 -6.21 18.49
CA GLY A 184 -7.76 -5.10 19.41
C GLY A 184 -6.67 -4.01 19.34
N HIS A 185 -5.42 -4.40 19.08
CA HIS A 185 -4.30 -3.47 18.96
C HIS A 185 -4.38 -2.57 17.72
N SER A 186 -5.06 -3.02 16.67
CA SER A 186 -5.32 -2.22 15.46
C SER A 186 -6.43 -1.17 15.66
N LEU A 187 -7.08 -1.17 16.83
CA LEU A 187 -8.30 -0.41 17.14
C LEU A 187 -8.17 0.49 18.38
N GLU A 188 -6.99 0.62 18.98
CA GLU A 188 -6.77 1.35 20.24
C GLU A 188 -7.46 2.73 20.24
N ALA A 189 -7.22 3.54 19.20
CA ALA A 189 -7.85 4.86 19.07
C ALA A 189 -9.38 4.80 18.86
N ALA A 190 -9.86 3.79 18.12
CA ALA A 190 -11.29 3.60 17.84
C ALA A 190 -12.06 3.06 19.06
N ARG A 191 -11.38 2.41 20.01
CA ARG A 191 -11.93 1.94 21.28
C ARG A 191 -11.95 3.02 22.35
N ALA A 192 -10.89 3.83 22.41
CA ALA A 192 -10.75 4.87 23.43
C ALA A 192 -11.94 5.84 23.47
N LYS A 193 -12.49 6.24 22.32
CA LYS A 193 -13.59 7.21 22.27
C LYS A 193 -14.95 6.66 22.72
N PRO A 194 -15.40 5.48 22.29
CA PRO A 194 -16.55 4.81 22.89
C PRO A 194 -16.38 4.56 24.39
N GLU A 195 -15.20 4.16 24.85
CA GLU A 195 -14.92 3.93 26.28
C GLU A 195 -15.01 5.24 27.09
N GLU A 196 -14.44 6.35 26.59
CA GLU A 196 -14.62 7.69 27.17
C GLU A 196 -16.10 8.10 27.24
N ALA A 197 -16.93 7.64 26.29
CA ALA A 197 -18.38 7.89 26.27
C ALA A 197 -19.19 6.94 27.17
N GLY A 198 -18.53 6.06 27.92
CA GLY A 198 -19.18 5.13 28.86
C GLY A 198 -19.59 3.79 28.26
N ALA A 199 -19.16 3.46 27.03
CA ALA A 199 -19.31 2.12 26.49
C ALA A 199 -18.39 1.16 27.26
N VAL A 200 -18.95 0.04 27.73
CA VAL A 200 -18.18 -1.02 28.39
C VAL A 200 -17.95 -2.15 27.38
N PRO A 201 -16.71 -2.62 27.18
CA PRO A 201 -16.41 -3.71 26.25
C PRO A 201 -17.10 -5.04 26.63
#